data_AF-T1B4D5-F1
#
_entry.id   AF-T1B4D5-F1
#
_cell.length_a   1.000
_cell.length_b   1.000
_cell.length_c   1.000
_cell.angle_alpha   90.00
_cell.angle_beta   90.00
_cell.angle_gamma   90.00
#
_symmetry.space_group_name_H-M   'P 1'
#
loop_
_entity.id
_entity.type
_entity.pdbx_description
1 polymer ?
#
loop_
_entity_poly.entity_id
_entity_poly.type
_entity_poly.pdbx_seq_one_letter_code
_entity_poly.pdbx_strand_id
1 'polypeptide(L)'
;FRKAFPYVKKLTHERPHDANDWLLYAATLAGKSAKAGIFSLLSHVGQIHRALEKAVRFAPKNMGARIALMIYDLRAPGFLGGSKRQGMVELRAIQAHDPALGMVAEAEMLWTQGHRTRAISELGQALRLKPSLKGAESILVQDELVLAMRDRQKKRLRQKAAHAFQSAWRLDRARAIRGKPRRLAAYYHMGMIAAVTDRHLHAGVRALDYYLTVIPP
;
A
#
# COMPACT_ATOMS: atom_id res chain seq x y z
N PHE A 1 -11.51 -2.89 -13.03
CA PHE A 1 -10.28 -2.92 -13.88
C PHE A 1 -10.54 -3.18 -15.37
N ARG A 2 -11.03 -4.35 -15.81
CA ARG A 2 -11.18 -4.67 -17.26
C ARG A 2 -12.05 -3.67 -18.04
N LYS A 3 -13.21 -3.27 -17.50
CA LYS A 3 -14.10 -2.26 -18.12
C LYS A 3 -13.55 -0.83 -18.04
N ALA A 4 -12.71 -0.51 -17.06
CA ALA A 4 -12.16 0.83 -16.84
C ALA A 4 -10.94 1.13 -17.75
N PHE A 5 -10.21 0.10 -18.17
CA PHE A 5 -8.95 0.27 -18.90
C PHE A 5 -9.06 1.09 -20.20
N PRO A 6 -10.06 0.88 -21.09
CA PRO A 6 -10.17 1.70 -22.31
C PRO A 6 -10.32 3.19 -22.01
N TYR A 7 -11.12 3.55 -20.99
CA TYR A 7 -11.32 4.93 -20.56
C TYR A 7 -10.03 5.54 -20.01
N VAL A 8 -9.36 4.83 -19.09
CA VAL A 8 -8.11 5.30 -18.50
C VAL A 8 -6.99 5.41 -19.54
N LYS A 9 -6.94 4.49 -20.51
CA LYS A 9 -6.01 4.60 -21.65
C LYS A 9 -6.31 5.83 -22.49
N LYS A 10 -7.58 6.15 -22.75
CA LYS A 10 -7.97 7.35 -23.50
C LYS A 10 -7.54 8.62 -22.78
N LEU A 11 -7.70 8.69 -21.45
CA LEU A 11 -7.28 9.83 -20.63
C LEU A 11 -5.78 10.14 -20.78
N THR A 12 -4.90 9.13 -20.86
CA THR A 12 -3.46 9.37 -21.05
C THR A 12 -3.09 9.89 -22.45
N HIS A 13 -3.99 9.80 -23.43
CA HIS A 13 -3.81 10.41 -24.75
C HIS A 13 -4.37 11.84 -24.79
N GLU A 14 -5.52 12.08 -24.15
CA GLU A 14 -6.16 13.40 -24.08
C GLU A 14 -5.41 14.35 -23.15
N ARG A 15 -4.84 13.82 -22.07
CA ARG A 15 -4.10 14.56 -21.04
C ARG A 15 -2.71 13.95 -20.83
N PRO A 16 -1.81 14.03 -21.83
CA PRO A 16 -0.53 13.32 -21.81
C PRO A 16 0.44 13.81 -20.74
N HIS A 17 0.19 14.97 -20.11
CA HIS A 17 1.01 15.53 -19.04
C HIS A 17 0.35 15.44 -17.66
N ASP A 18 -0.82 14.79 -17.53
CA ASP A 18 -1.48 14.60 -16.23
C ASP A 18 -0.88 13.39 -15.50
N ALA A 19 -0.20 13.65 -14.39
CA ALA A 19 0.44 12.61 -13.59
C ALA A 19 -0.56 11.61 -12.98
N ASN A 20 -1.75 12.06 -12.60
CA ASN A 20 -2.76 11.19 -11.97
C ASN A 20 -3.34 10.22 -12.99
N ASP A 21 -3.49 10.64 -14.26
CA ASP A 21 -3.93 9.76 -15.33
C ASP A 21 -2.91 8.66 -15.63
N TRP A 22 -1.63 9.00 -15.67
CA TRP A 22 -0.56 8.01 -15.83
C TRP A 22 -0.48 7.05 -14.65
N LEU A 23 -0.65 7.54 -13.41
CA LEU A 23 -0.70 6.71 -12.22
C LEU A 23 -1.91 5.77 -12.22
N LEU A 24 -3.09 6.29 -12.57
CA LEU A 24 -4.32 5.50 -12.68
C LEU A 24 -4.21 4.45 -13.80
N TYR A 25 -3.57 4.80 -14.92
CA TYR A 25 -3.28 3.88 -16.01
C TYR A 25 -2.39 2.72 -15.55
N ALA A 26 -1.28 3.02 -14.87
CA ALA A 26 -0.38 2.01 -14.31
C ALA A 26 -1.12 1.06 -13.36
N ALA A 27 -1.88 1.60 -12.41
CA ALA A 27 -2.65 0.81 -11.45
C ALA A 27 -3.74 -0.04 -12.13
N THR A 28 -4.45 0.51 -13.11
CA THR A 28 -5.52 -0.18 -13.84
C THR A 28 -4.96 -1.30 -14.71
N LEU A 29 -3.83 -1.06 -15.37
CA LEU A 29 -3.13 -2.04 -16.20
C LEU A 29 -2.57 -3.18 -15.34
N ALA A 30 -1.92 -2.86 -14.22
CA ALA A 30 -1.42 -3.85 -13.26
C ALA A 30 -2.56 -4.72 -12.74
N GLY A 31 -3.65 -4.12 -12.25
CA GLY A 31 -4.81 -4.85 -11.71
C GLY A 31 -5.53 -5.70 -12.76
N LYS A 32 -5.70 -5.19 -13.99
CA LYS A 32 -6.27 -5.97 -15.11
C LYS A 32 -5.38 -7.17 -15.46
N SER A 33 -4.08 -6.95 -15.59
CA SER A 33 -3.14 -7.97 -16.04
C SER A 33 -2.92 -9.05 -14.97
N ALA A 34 -2.80 -8.65 -13.70
CA ALA A 34 -2.74 -9.58 -12.57
C ALA A 34 -3.99 -10.48 -12.51
N LYS A 35 -5.20 -9.92 -12.75
CA LYS A 35 -6.44 -10.70 -12.82
C LYS A 35 -6.47 -11.68 -14.00
N ALA A 36 -5.79 -11.37 -15.10
CA ALA A 36 -5.67 -12.24 -16.26
C ALA A 36 -4.55 -13.29 -16.14
N GLY A 37 -3.72 -13.21 -15.09
CA GLY A 37 -2.67 -14.17 -14.79
C GLY A 37 -1.25 -13.62 -14.93
N ILE A 38 -0.28 -14.40 -14.44
CA ILE A 38 1.13 -13.98 -14.35
C ILE A 38 1.74 -13.65 -15.73
N PHE A 39 1.44 -14.42 -16.77
CA PHE A 39 1.94 -14.16 -18.13
C PHE A 39 1.41 -12.84 -18.70
N SER A 40 0.15 -12.51 -18.43
CA SER A 40 -0.42 -11.22 -18.82
C SER A 40 0.24 -10.08 -18.05
N LEU A 41 0.51 -10.24 -16.75
CA LEU A 41 1.23 -9.24 -15.99
C LEU A 41 2.62 -9.00 -16.59
N LEU A 42 3.38 -10.08 -16.83
CA LEU A 42 4.73 -10.05 -17.42
C LEU A 42 4.77 -9.32 -18.77
N SER A 43 3.78 -9.51 -19.65
CA SER A 43 3.75 -8.81 -20.94
C SER A 43 3.47 -7.30 -20.82
N HIS A 44 2.93 -6.84 -19.70
CA HIS A 44 2.58 -5.43 -19.48
C HIS A 44 3.51 -4.70 -18.49
N VAL A 45 4.44 -5.37 -17.81
CA VAL A 45 5.30 -4.74 -16.78
C VAL A 45 6.07 -3.53 -17.30
N GLY A 46 6.64 -3.61 -18.52
CA GLY A 46 7.34 -2.46 -19.12
C GLY A 46 6.43 -1.26 -19.42
N GLN A 47 5.15 -1.49 -19.74
CA GLN A 47 4.18 -0.39 -19.91
C GLN A 47 3.78 0.23 -18.57
N ILE A 48 3.66 -0.60 -17.53
CA ILE A 48 3.40 -0.16 -16.16
C ILE A 48 4.57 0.72 -15.68
N HIS A 49 5.81 0.25 -15.84
CA HIS A 49 7.00 1.00 -15.43
C HIS A 49 7.05 2.39 -16.08
N ARG A 50 6.96 2.45 -17.42
CA ARG A 50 6.99 3.74 -18.16
C ARG A 50 5.87 4.69 -17.74
N ALA A 51 4.70 4.16 -17.40
CA ALA A 51 3.60 4.99 -16.91
C ALA A 51 3.91 5.59 -15.52
N LEU A 52 4.53 4.81 -14.63
CA LEU A 52 4.99 5.30 -13.33
C LEU A 52 6.09 6.36 -13.47
N GLU A 53 7.08 6.13 -14.33
CA GLU A 53 8.14 7.12 -14.64
C GLU A 53 7.53 8.44 -15.15
N LYS A 54 6.53 8.36 -16.05
CA LYS A 54 5.81 9.55 -16.53
C LYS A 54 5.06 10.26 -15.40
N ALA A 55 4.38 9.52 -14.53
CA ALA A 55 3.65 10.11 -13.41
C ALA A 55 4.59 10.88 -12.47
N VAL A 56 5.76 10.31 -12.13
CA VAL A 56 6.78 10.99 -11.32
C VAL A 56 7.38 12.19 -12.05
N ARG A 57 7.66 12.06 -13.35
CA ARG A 57 8.22 13.14 -14.17
C ARG A 57 7.29 14.35 -14.24
N PHE A 58 5.99 14.13 -14.47
CA PHE A 58 5.02 15.21 -14.62
C PHE A 58 4.58 15.82 -13.28
N ALA A 59 4.62 15.04 -12.19
CA ALA A 59 4.38 15.57 -10.84
C ALA A 59 5.44 15.06 -9.85
N PRO A 60 6.64 15.66 -9.82
CA PRO A 60 7.72 15.25 -8.92
C PRO A 60 7.39 15.37 -7.42
N LYS A 61 6.30 16.06 -7.06
CA LYS A 61 5.82 16.17 -5.67
C LYS A 61 4.68 15.19 -5.36
N ASN A 62 4.25 14.37 -6.32
CA ASN A 62 3.22 13.35 -6.11
C ASN A 62 3.83 12.13 -5.42
N MET A 63 3.72 12.07 -4.09
CA MET A 63 4.27 10.97 -3.30
C MET A 63 3.65 9.62 -3.63
N GLY A 64 2.37 9.58 -4.02
CA GLY A 64 1.72 8.33 -4.46
C GLY A 64 2.39 7.74 -5.71
N ALA A 65 2.74 8.60 -6.68
CA ALA A 65 3.47 8.18 -7.88
C ALA A 65 4.89 7.71 -7.55
N ARG A 66 5.61 8.44 -6.67
CA ARG A 66 6.96 8.06 -6.23
C ARG A 66 6.98 6.74 -5.48
N ILE A 67 6.05 6.53 -4.55
CA ILE A 67 5.91 5.27 -3.82
C ILE A 67 5.64 4.11 -4.79
N ALA A 68 4.73 4.30 -5.76
CA ALA A 68 4.42 3.26 -6.73
C ALA A 68 5.64 2.91 -7.62
N LEU A 69 6.39 3.91 -8.10
CA LEU A 69 7.63 3.70 -8.85
C LEU A 69 8.70 3.00 -8.00
N MET A 70 8.91 3.46 -6.77
CA MET A 70 9.83 2.85 -5.82
C MET A 70 9.51 1.37 -5.58
N ILE A 71 8.25 1.03 -5.29
CA ILE A 71 7.82 -0.35 -5.08
C ILE A 71 8.09 -1.19 -6.32
N TYR A 72 7.77 -0.68 -7.51
CA TYR A 72 8.05 -1.37 -8.77
C TYR A 72 9.55 -1.65 -8.91
N ASP A 73 10.38 -0.62 -8.73
CA ASP A 73 11.83 -0.70 -8.86
C ASP A 73 12.50 -1.64 -7.86
N LEU A 74 11.99 -1.71 -6.63
CA LEU A 74 12.53 -2.56 -5.59
C LEU A 74 12.07 -4.02 -5.72
N ARG A 75 10.83 -4.26 -6.18
CA ARG A 75 10.23 -5.60 -6.23
C ARG A 75 10.40 -6.31 -7.58
N ALA A 76 10.43 -5.58 -8.69
CA ALA A 76 10.55 -6.19 -10.00
C ALA A 76 11.98 -6.71 -10.24
N PRO A 77 12.15 -7.90 -10.83
CA PRO A 77 13.44 -8.36 -11.34
C PRO A 77 14.06 -7.36 -12.33
N GLY A 78 15.40 -7.32 -12.39
CA GLY A 78 16.14 -6.42 -13.27
C GLY A 78 15.77 -6.56 -14.75
N PHE A 79 15.60 -7.80 -15.23
CA PHE A 79 15.20 -8.07 -16.61
C PHE A 79 13.75 -7.66 -16.94
N LEU A 80 12.92 -7.39 -15.92
CA LEU A 80 11.57 -6.83 -16.05
C LEU A 80 11.54 -5.31 -15.84
N GLY A 81 12.73 -4.69 -15.81
CA GLY A 81 12.91 -3.26 -15.69
C GLY A 81 12.94 -2.74 -14.25
N GLY A 82 12.99 -3.60 -13.24
CA GLY A 82 13.19 -3.16 -11.86
C GLY A 82 14.64 -2.70 -11.62
N SER A 83 14.82 -1.66 -10.84
CA SER A 83 16.14 -1.11 -10.54
C SER A 83 16.25 -0.68 -9.09
N LYS A 84 16.93 -1.50 -8.26
CA LYS A 84 17.16 -1.16 -6.84
C LYS A 84 17.78 0.23 -6.67
N ARG A 85 18.67 0.63 -7.58
CA ARG A 85 19.29 1.97 -7.56
C ARG A 85 18.25 3.07 -7.76
N GLN A 86 17.34 2.93 -8.72
CA GLN A 86 16.26 3.91 -8.94
C GLN A 86 15.25 3.90 -7.79
N GLY A 87 14.90 2.72 -7.28
CA GLY A 87 14.07 2.60 -6.07
C GLY A 87 14.67 3.35 -4.88
N MET A 88 15.98 3.30 -4.67
CA MET A 88 16.64 4.07 -3.60
C MET A 88 16.62 5.59 -3.85
N VAL A 89 16.60 6.05 -5.09
CA VAL A 89 16.43 7.47 -5.42
C VAL A 89 15.04 7.94 -4.99
N GLU A 90 14.00 7.19 -5.34
CA GLU A 90 12.62 7.51 -4.97
C GLU A 90 12.42 7.45 -3.45
N LEU A 91 12.98 6.45 -2.78
CA LEU A 91 12.97 6.32 -1.32
C LEU A 91 13.54 7.58 -0.64
N ARG A 92 14.71 8.05 -1.08
CA ARG A 92 15.34 9.26 -0.51
C ARG A 92 14.49 10.51 -0.76
N ALA A 93 13.88 10.61 -1.95
CA ALA A 93 12.98 11.73 -2.27
C ALA A 93 11.72 11.72 -1.38
N ILE A 94 11.16 10.54 -1.10
CA ILE A 94 10.02 10.39 -0.18
C ILE A 94 10.44 10.76 1.25
N GLN A 95 11.56 10.25 1.74
CA GLN A 95 12.09 10.55 3.08
C GLN A 95 12.32 12.05 3.30
N ALA A 96 12.88 12.74 2.31
CA ALA A 96 13.10 14.17 2.36
C ALA A 96 11.80 15.00 2.38
N HIS A 97 10.71 14.46 1.84
CA HIS A 97 9.42 15.14 1.77
C HIS A 97 8.54 14.90 3.00
N ASP A 98 8.42 13.64 3.43
CA ASP A 98 7.61 13.24 4.59
C ASP A 98 8.33 12.10 5.32
N PRO A 99 8.88 12.35 6.53
CA PRO A 99 9.61 11.33 7.28
C PRO A 99 8.78 10.09 7.62
N ALA A 100 7.46 10.23 7.85
CA ALA A 100 6.61 9.08 8.13
C ALA A 100 6.41 8.23 6.87
N LEU A 101 6.26 8.86 5.70
CA LEU A 101 6.25 8.13 4.42
C LEU A 101 7.60 7.55 4.06
N GLY A 102 8.67 8.23 4.47
CA GLY A 102 10.03 7.71 4.39
C GLY A 102 10.20 6.40 5.15
N MET A 103 9.62 6.28 6.35
CA MET A 103 9.61 5.03 7.12
C MET A 103 8.79 3.93 6.44
N VAL A 104 7.66 4.26 5.81
CA VAL A 104 6.88 3.30 5.01
C VAL A 104 7.68 2.80 3.79
N ALA A 105 8.34 3.73 3.10
CA ALA A 105 9.21 3.43 1.97
C ALA A 105 10.42 2.55 2.38
N GLU A 106 11.03 2.85 3.52
CA GLU A 106 12.12 2.05 4.08
C GLU A 106 11.66 0.66 4.50
N ALA A 107 10.46 0.53 5.07
CA ALA A 107 9.89 -0.77 5.38
C ALA A 107 9.80 -1.65 4.13
N GLU A 108 9.34 -1.10 3.00
CA GLU A 108 9.29 -1.80 1.71
C GLU A 108 10.68 -2.29 1.28
N MET A 109 11.70 -1.43 1.32
CA MET A 109 13.08 -1.83 1.02
C MET A 109 13.53 -2.98 1.94
N LEU A 110 13.28 -2.88 3.25
CA LEU A 110 13.61 -3.92 4.22
C LEU A 110 12.86 -5.24 3.93
N TRP A 111 11.62 -5.18 3.45
CA TRP A 111 10.89 -6.36 2.99
C TRP A 111 11.58 -7.07 1.84
N THR A 112 12.01 -6.33 0.81
CA THR A 112 12.73 -6.91 -0.34
C THR A 112 14.08 -7.52 0.03
N GLN A 113 14.67 -7.08 1.14
CA GLN A 113 15.93 -7.62 1.68
C GLN A 113 15.71 -8.78 2.68
N GLY A 114 14.47 -9.15 2.98
CA GLY A 114 14.15 -10.18 3.96
C GLY A 114 14.17 -9.72 5.43
N HIS A 115 14.44 -8.45 5.69
CA HIS A 115 14.48 -7.83 7.03
C HIS A 115 13.08 -7.54 7.61
N ARG A 116 12.15 -8.49 7.52
CA ARG A 116 10.71 -8.32 7.84
C ARG A 116 10.47 -7.76 9.25
N THR A 117 11.24 -8.22 10.25
CA THR A 117 11.10 -7.75 11.63
C THR A 117 11.44 -6.27 11.79
N ARG A 118 12.42 -5.76 11.01
CA ARG A 118 12.78 -4.33 10.99
C ARG A 118 11.72 -3.55 10.22
N ALA A 119 11.27 -4.06 9.08
CA ALA A 119 10.21 -3.43 8.30
C ALA A 119 8.96 -3.16 9.16
N ILE A 120 8.47 -4.16 9.90
CA ILE A 120 7.33 -4.00 10.81
C ILE A 120 7.60 -2.97 11.93
N SER A 121 8.85 -2.85 12.37
CA SER A 121 9.24 -1.82 13.34
C SER A 121 9.09 -0.42 12.74
N GLU A 122 9.58 -0.23 11.50
CA GLU A 122 9.46 1.04 10.77
C GLU A 122 8.01 1.41 10.51
N LEU A 123 7.17 0.48 10.07
CA LEU A 123 5.73 0.72 9.92
C LEU A 123 5.08 1.16 11.24
N GLY A 124 5.46 0.53 12.35
CA GLY A 124 4.98 0.92 13.68
C GLY A 124 5.44 2.32 14.09
N GLN A 125 6.64 2.74 13.70
CA GLN A 125 7.14 4.11 13.92
C GLN A 125 6.40 5.12 13.04
N ALA A 126 6.22 4.81 11.76
CA ALA A 126 5.47 5.63 10.81
C ALA A 126 4.06 5.93 11.32
N LEU A 127 3.35 4.91 11.83
CA LEU A 127 2.02 5.05 12.41
C LEU A 127 2.01 5.88 13.70
N ARG A 128 3.09 5.87 14.49
CA ARG A 128 3.19 6.75 15.67
C ARG A 128 3.44 8.20 15.28
N LEU A 129 4.31 8.43 14.31
CA LEU A 129 4.67 9.77 13.84
C LEU A 129 3.51 10.45 13.11
N LYS A 130 2.83 9.69 12.24
CA LYS A 130 1.67 10.16 11.49
C LYS A 130 0.54 9.12 11.59
N PRO A 131 -0.22 9.10 12.70
CA PRO A 131 -1.31 8.13 12.83
C PRO A 131 -2.49 8.44 11.89
N SER A 132 -2.40 9.51 11.08
CA SER A 132 -3.36 9.86 10.04
C SER A 132 -2.79 9.69 8.64
N LEU A 133 -1.96 8.67 8.41
CA LEU A 133 -1.64 8.21 7.05
C LEU A 133 -2.97 7.98 6.31
N LYS A 134 -3.06 8.43 5.06
CA LYS A 134 -4.33 8.48 4.29
C LYS A 134 -4.13 7.82 2.94
N GLY A 135 -5.22 7.31 2.37
CA GLY A 135 -5.20 6.76 1.01
C GLY A 135 -4.31 5.52 0.89
N ALA A 136 -3.54 5.43 -0.21
CA ALA A 136 -2.73 4.26 -0.54
C ALA A 136 -1.66 3.92 0.50
N GLU A 137 -1.14 4.92 1.21
CA GLU A 137 -0.09 4.78 2.24
C GLU A 137 -0.62 3.97 3.44
N SER A 138 -1.85 4.27 3.87
CA SER A 138 -2.51 3.54 4.97
C SER A 138 -2.83 2.11 4.58
N ILE A 139 -3.19 1.87 3.31
CA ILE A 139 -3.53 0.53 2.81
C ILE A 139 -2.28 -0.35 2.79
N LEU A 140 -1.17 0.17 2.23
CA LEU A 140 0.10 -0.57 2.15
C LEU A 140 0.61 -0.98 3.55
N VAL A 141 0.59 -0.06 4.50
CA VAL A 141 0.98 -0.34 5.89
C VAL A 141 0.09 -1.43 6.50
N GLN A 142 -1.23 -1.35 6.29
CA GLN A 142 -2.16 -2.33 6.87
C GLN A 142 -2.03 -3.71 6.23
N ASP A 143 -1.86 -3.79 4.92
CA ASP A 143 -1.67 -5.05 4.20
C ASP A 143 -0.38 -5.76 4.64
N GLU A 144 0.73 -5.03 4.79
CA GLU A 144 1.99 -5.60 5.25
C GLU A 144 1.91 -6.12 6.69
N LEU A 145 1.25 -5.38 7.58
CA LEU A 145 0.99 -5.84 8.95
C LEU A 145 0.14 -7.12 8.93
N VAL A 146 -0.91 -7.18 8.10
CA VAL A 146 -1.77 -8.37 7.96
C VAL A 146 -0.99 -9.57 7.44
N LEU A 147 -0.18 -9.39 6.39
CA LEU A 147 0.66 -10.46 5.84
C LEU A 147 1.67 -10.96 6.88
N ALA A 148 2.29 -10.07 7.63
CA ALA A 148 3.19 -10.44 8.72
C ALA A 148 2.49 -11.20 9.86
N MET A 149 1.22 -10.91 10.14
CA MET A 149 0.42 -11.64 11.12
C MET A 149 0.00 -13.03 10.64
N ARG A 150 -0.12 -13.25 9.33
CA ARG A 150 -0.42 -14.56 8.73
C ARG A 150 0.74 -15.55 8.76
N ASP A 151 1.97 -15.07 8.95
CA ASP A 151 3.18 -15.88 8.94
C ASP A 151 3.27 -16.78 10.20
N ARG A 152 2.66 -17.99 10.12
CA ARG A 152 2.56 -18.94 11.24
C ARG A 152 3.91 -19.35 11.81
N GLN A 153 4.94 -19.40 10.97
CA GLN A 153 6.28 -19.86 11.35
C GLN A 153 7.04 -18.81 12.17
N LYS A 154 6.70 -17.52 12.04
CA LYS A 154 7.45 -16.42 12.68
C LYS A 154 6.68 -15.78 13.84
N LYS A 155 6.59 -16.48 14.98
CA LYS A 155 5.90 -16.01 16.21
C LYS A 155 6.25 -14.56 16.59
N ARG A 156 7.54 -14.21 16.59
CA ARG A 156 8.01 -12.85 16.92
C ARG A 156 7.54 -11.79 15.93
N LEU A 157 7.55 -12.11 14.63
CA LEU A 157 7.08 -11.22 13.57
C LEU A 157 5.58 -10.93 13.74
N ARG A 158 4.79 -11.99 13.96
CA ARG A 158 3.34 -11.88 14.23
C ARG A 158 3.04 -10.99 15.43
N GLN A 159 3.74 -11.21 16.55
CA GLN A 159 3.54 -10.43 17.77
C GLN A 159 3.85 -8.95 17.55
N LYS A 160 4.96 -8.63 16.86
CA LYS A 160 5.29 -7.24 16.53
C LYS A 160 4.26 -6.59 15.60
N ALA A 161 3.81 -7.31 14.58
CA ALA A 161 2.82 -6.81 13.63
C ALA A 161 1.48 -6.55 14.33
N ALA A 162 1.04 -7.48 15.20
CA ALA A 162 -0.16 -7.30 16.01
C ALA A 162 -0.04 -6.09 16.95
N HIS A 163 1.11 -5.90 17.61
CA HIS A 163 1.34 -4.75 18.47
C HIS A 163 1.31 -3.43 17.68
N ALA A 164 2.00 -3.35 16.54
CA ALA A 164 2.00 -2.17 15.68
C ALA A 164 0.57 -1.82 15.24
N PHE A 165 -0.19 -2.81 14.77
CA PHE A 165 -1.57 -2.62 14.37
C PHE A 165 -2.46 -2.13 15.53
N GLN A 166 -2.41 -2.80 16.68
CA GLN A 166 -3.18 -2.41 17.88
C GLN A 166 -2.85 -0.98 18.33
N SER A 167 -1.58 -0.58 18.24
CA SER A 167 -1.16 0.77 18.61
C SER A 167 -1.73 1.84 17.67
N ALA A 168 -1.72 1.60 16.36
CA ALA A 168 -2.34 2.48 15.37
C ALA A 168 -3.85 2.58 15.57
N TRP A 169 -4.51 1.45 15.81
CA TRP A 169 -5.94 1.42 16.09
C TRP A 169 -6.34 2.25 17.31
N ARG A 170 -5.59 2.15 18.42
CA ARG A 170 -5.86 2.98 19.62
C ARG A 170 -5.81 4.48 19.30
N LEU A 171 -4.83 4.89 18.50
CA LEU A 171 -4.66 6.29 18.08
C LEU A 171 -5.80 6.76 17.18
N ASP A 172 -6.22 5.92 16.23
CA ASP A 172 -7.37 6.21 15.35
C ASP A 172 -8.69 6.26 16.12
N ARG A 173 -8.94 5.32 17.03
CA ARG A 173 -10.14 5.30 17.87
C ARG A 173 -10.25 6.57 18.73
N ALA A 174 -9.15 7.01 19.35
CA ALA A 174 -9.11 8.23 20.15
C ALA A 174 -9.43 9.49 19.33
N ARG A 175 -9.10 9.50 18.04
CA ARG A 175 -9.40 10.60 17.10
C ARG A 175 -10.80 10.51 16.51
N ALA A 176 -11.31 9.30 16.31
CA ALA A 176 -12.63 9.04 15.75
C ALA A 176 -13.78 9.48 16.66
N ILE A 177 -13.53 9.70 17.96
CA ILE A 177 -14.47 10.36 18.88
C ILE A 177 -14.75 11.81 18.46
N ARG A 178 -13.91 12.41 17.60
CA ARG A 178 -14.03 13.80 17.12
C ARG A 178 -14.64 13.97 15.71
N GLY A 179 -15.31 12.94 15.18
CA GLY A 179 -16.40 13.09 14.19
C GLY A 179 -16.07 13.22 12.68
N LYS A 180 -15.58 12.17 12.00
CA LYS A 180 -15.80 11.93 10.53
C LYS A 180 -15.78 10.42 10.16
N PRO A 181 -16.56 9.95 9.16
CA PRO A 181 -16.75 8.54 8.79
C PRO A 181 -15.60 7.97 7.94
N ARG A 182 -14.36 8.03 8.43
CA ARG A 182 -13.19 7.34 7.84
C ARG A 182 -13.11 5.85 8.20
N ARG A 183 -14.19 5.29 8.76
CA ARG A 183 -14.15 4.07 9.58
C ARG A 183 -14.28 2.75 8.79
N LEU A 184 -14.77 2.74 7.56
CA LEU A 184 -15.13 1.48 6.86
C LEU A 184 -13.94 0.58 6.54
N ALA A 185 -12.90 1.10 5.89
CA ALA A 185 -11.69 0.31 5.64
C ALA A 185 -11.09 -0.25 6.94
N ALA A 186 -11.10 0.54 8.02
CA ALA A 186 -10.58 0.11 9.31
C ALA A 186 -11.39 -1.05 9.93
N TYR A 187 -12.73 -1.04 9.79
CA TYR A 187 -13.60 -2.14 10.22
C TYR A 187 -13.36 -3.44 9.41
N TYR A 188 -13.15 -3.32 8.09
CA TYR A 188 -12.74 -4.46 7.26
C TYR A 188 -11.40 -5.05 7.72
N HIS A 189 -10.38 -4.21 7.91
CA HIS A 189 -9.06 -4.66 8.34
C HIS A 189 -9.07 -5.23 9.77
N MET A 190 -9.90 -4.71 10.69
CA MET A 190 -10.11 -5.31 12.02
C MET A 190 -10.64 -6.74 11.95
N GLY A 191 -11.64 -6.97 11.11
CA GLY A 191 -12.16 -8.30 10.85
C GLY A 191 -11.12 -9.27 10.35
N MET A 192 -10.38 -8.83 9.33
CA MET A 192 -9.27 -9.59 8.75
C MET A 192 -8.22 -9.95 9.79
N ILE A 193 -7.94 -9.05 10.74
CA ILE A 193 -6.90 -9.27 11.76
C ILE A 193 -7.36 -10.19 12.87
N ALA A 194 -8.60 -10.06 13.32
CA ALA A 194 -9.17 -10.98 14.29
C ALA A 194 -9.14 -12.41 13.72
N ALA A 195 -9.56 -12.57 12.45
CA ALA A 195 -9.52 -13.84 11.75
C ALA A 195 -8.10 -14.39 11.55
N VAL A 196 -7.12 -13.52 11.28
CA VAL A 196 -5.72 -13.93 11.04
C VAL A 196 -4.96 -14.24 12.33
N THR A 197 -5.25 -13.51 13.41
CA THR A 197 -4.51 -13.62 14.68
C THR A 197 -5.17 -14.55 15.69
N ASP A 198 -6.40 -14.99 15.43
CA ASP A 198 -7.24 -15.76 16.34
C ASP A 198 -7.43 -15.06 17.70
N ARG A 199 -7.49 -13.72 17.67
CA ARG A 199 -7.61 -12.87 18.85
C ARG A 199 -8.69 -11.83 18.64
N HIS A 200 -9.40 -11.49 19.71
CA HIS A 200 -10.49 -10.51 19.68
C HIS A 200 -11.58 -10.85 18.62
N LEU A 201 -11.83 -12.14 18.38
CA LEU A 201 -12.75 -12.65 17.35
C LEU A 201 -14.12 -11.96 17.39
N HIS A 202 -14.73 -11.86 18.57
CA HIS A 202 -16.02 -11.17 18.73
C HIS A 202 -15.99 -9.69 18.30
N ALA A 203 -14.89 -8.98 18.54
CA ALA A 203 -14.74 -7.61 18.09
C ALA A 203 -14.47 -7.51 16.58
N GLY A 204 -13.76 -8.50 16.02
CA GLY A 204 -13.54 -8.61 14.58
C GLY A 204 -14.81 -8.94 13.79
N VAL A 205 -15.63 -9.87 14.27
CA VAL A 205 -16.93 -10.20 13.66
C VAL A 205 -17.83 -8.96 13.66
N ARG A 206 -17.99 -8.29 14.80
CA ARG A 206 -18.76 -7.03 14.87
C ARG A 206 -18.22 -5.93 13.97
N ALA A 207 -16.91 -5.89 13.74
CA ALA A 207 -16.29 -4.96 12.82
C ALA A 207 -16.66 -5.29 11.36
N LEU A 208 -16.59 -6.55 10.96
CA LEU A 208 -17.03 -6.99 9.63
C LEU A 208 -18.52 -6.76 9.42
N ASP A 209 -19.36 -7.06 10.40
CA ASP A 209 -20.80 -6.81 10.35
C ASP A 209 -21.11 -5.33 10.13
N TYR A 210 -20.41 -4.44 10.85
CA TYR A 210 -20.56 -3.00 10.63
C TYR A 210 -20.05 -2.55 9.25
N TYR A 211 -18.96 -3.15 8.75
CA TYR A 211 -18.47 -2.85 7.40
C TYR A 211 -19.51 -3.23 6.32
N LEU A 212 -20.10 -4.41 6.44
CA LEU A 212 -21.08 -4.96 5.49
C LEU A 212 -22.44 -4.24 5.53
N THR A 213 -22.82 -3.67 6.67
CA THR A 213 -24.09 -2.92 6.77
C THR A 213 -24.02 -1.53 6.14
N VAL A 214 -22.83 -0.94 5.99
CA VAL A 214 -22.65 0.41 5.43
C VAL A 214 -22.25 0.38 3.95
N ILE A 215 -21.65 -0.71 3.45
CA ILE A 215 -21.41 -0.94 2.02
C ILE A 215 -22.27 -2.14 1.59
N PRO A 216 -23.54 -1.92 1.17
CA PRO A 216 -24.35 -2.99 0.61
C PRO A 216 -23.72 -3.53 -0.69
N PRO A 217 -24.07 -4.77 -1.08
CA PRO A 217 -23.42 -5.52 -2.17
C PRO A 217 -23.45 -4.83 -3.55
#